data_AF-A0A3C0NUU8-F1
#
_entry.id   AF-A0A3C0NUU8-F1
#
_cell.length_a   1.000
_cell.length_b   1.000
_cell.length_c   1.000
_cell.angle_alpha   90.00
_cell.angle_beta   90.00
_cell.angle_gamma   90.00
#
_symmetry.space_group_name_H-M   'P 1'
#
loop_
_entity.id
_entity.type
_entity.pdbx_description
1 polymer ?
#
loop_
_entity_poly.entity_id
_entity_poly.type
_entity_poly.pdbx_seq_one_letter_code
_entity_poly.pdbx_strand_id
1 'polypeptide(L)' 'MASVNKVILVGNLGRDPEVRYMPNGEAVANFSIATTDNWKDKSGVKQEKTE' A
#
# COMPACT_ATOMS: atom_id res chain seq x y z
N MET A 1 2.87 13.31 -25.98
CA MET A 1 1.79 13.18 -24.96
C MET A 1 2.45 12.79 -23.65
N ALA A 2 2.27 13.58 -22.59
CA ALA A 2 2.75 13.19 -21.26
C ALA A 2 1.61 12.45 -20.53
N SER A 3 1.85 11.23 -20.07
CA SER A 3 0.93 10.50 -19.19
C SER A 3 1.45 10.57 -17.75
N VAL A 4 0.54 10.67 -16.79
CA VAL A 4 0.85 10.66 -15.36
C VAL A 4 0.35 9.35 -14.78
N ASN A 5 1.24 8.60 -14.14
CA ASN A 5 0.88 7.49 -13.26
C ASN A 5 1.13 7.93 -11.81
N LYS A 6 0.07 8.08 -11.02
CA LYS A 6 0.10 8.53 -9.63
C LYS A 6 -0.70 7.55 -8.78
N VAL A 7 -0.11 7.12 -7.66
CA VAL A 7 -0.74 6.24 -6.68
C VAL A 7 -0.69 6.91 -5.31
N ILE A 8 -1.79 6.85 -4.56
CA ILE A 8 -1.88 7.27 -3.16
C ILE A 8 -2.44 6.08 -2.39
N LEU A 9 -1.70 5.59 -1.38
CA LEU A 9 -2.10 4.47 -0.53
C LEU A 9 -2.20 4.93 0.92
N VAL A 10 -3.22 4.43 1.63
CA VAL A 10 -3.44 4.68 3.05
C VAL A 10 -3.74 3.35 3.73
N GLY A 11 -3.03 3.05 4.81
CA GLY A 11 -3.13 1.76 5.47
C GLY A 11 -2.12 1.63 6.60
N ASN A 12 -1.97 0.41 7.11
CA ASN A 12 -1.10 0.11 8.25
C ASN A 12 0.13 -0.67 7.80
N LEU A 13 1.30 -0.40 8.38
CA LEU A 13 2.49 -1.20 8.10
C LEU A 13 2.31 -2.63 8.64
N GLY A 14 2.56 -3.62 7.79
CA GLY A 14 2.49 -5.03 8.19
C GLY A 14 3.67 -5.48 9.07
N ARG A 15 4.78 -4.74 9.02
CA ARG A 15 6.00 -4.91 9.83
C ARG A 15 6.88 -3.67 9.70
N ASP A 16 7.94 -3.60 10.49
CA ASP A 16 8.96 -2.56 10.37
C ASP A 16 9.60 -2.54 8.97
N PRO A 17 9.79 -1.37 8.35
CA PRO A 17 10.46 -1.25 7.05
C PRO A 17 11.90 -1.77 7.08
N GLU A 18 12.31 -2.47 6.03
CA GLU A 18 13.68 -2.93 5.83
C GLU A 18 14.44 -1.94 4.94
N VAL A 19 15.47 -1.29 5.48
CA VAL A 19 16.34 -0.38 4.74
C VAL A 19 17.62 -1.10 4.31
N ARG A 20 17.95 -1.03 3.02
CA ARG A 20 19.18 -1.60 2.43
C ARG A 20 19.88 -0.54 1.59
N TYR A 21 21.20 -0.66 1.46
CA TYR A 21 22.00 0.18 0.56
C TYR A 21 22.37 -0.60 -0.68
N MET A 22 22.10 -0.03 -1.85
CA MET A 22 22.50 -0.59 -3.14
C MET A 22 24.02 -0.41 -3.35
N PRO A 23 24.66 -1.17 -4.28
CA PRO A 23 26.09 -1.05 -4.55
C PRO A 23 26.56 0.35 -4.98
N ASN A 24 25.64 1.18 -5.51
CA ASN A 24 25.88 2.58 -5.85
C ASN A 24 25.78 3.54 -4.65
N GLY A 25 25.51 3.02 -3.43
CA GLY A 25 25.36 3.79 -2.20
C GLY A 25 23.95 4.35 -1.93
N GLU A 26 22.97 4.10 -2.82
CA GLU A 26 21.61 4.59 -2.65
C GLU A 26 20.84 3.78 -1.61
N ALA A 27 20.07 4.47 -0.75
CA ALA A 27 19.24 3.84 0.26
C ALA A 27 17.87 3.45 -0.32
N VAL A 28 17.47 2.19 -0.13
CA VAL A 28 16.18 1.64 -0.54
C VAL A 28 15.46 1.07 0.68
N ALA A 29 14.21 1.48 0.90
CA ALA A 29 13.35 0.93 1.94
C ALA A 29 12.28 0.02 1.32
N ASN A 30 12.15 -1.21 1.84
CA ASN A 30 11.06 -2.12 1.50
C ASN A 30 10.09 -2.20 2.68
N PHE A 31 8.81 -2.00 2.41
CA PHE A 31 7.76 -2.13 3.41
C PHE A 31 6.49 -2.68 2.77
N SER A 32 5.67 -3.36 3.57
CA SER A 32 4.34 -3.82 3.19
C SER A 32 3.29 -2.99 3.93
N ILE A 33 2.24 -2.58 3.23
CA ILE A 33 1.09 -1.88 3.80
C ILE A 33 -0.15 -2.75 3.64
N ALA A 34 -0.94 -2.87 4.70
CA ALA A 34 -2.25 -3.47 4.68
C ALA A 34 -3.31 -2.37 4.49
N THR A 35 -4.15 -2.51 3.46
CA THR A 35 -5.23 -1.56 3.15
C THR A 35 -6.58 -2.25 3.35
N THR A 36 -7.54 -1.56 3.95
CA THR A 36 -8.86 -2.12 4.21
C THR A 36 -9.91 -1.41 3.37
N ASP A 37 -10.50 -2.15 2.45
CA ASP A 37 -11.66 -1.70 1.68
C ASP A 37 -12.95 -1.96 2.45
N ASN A 38 -13.74 -0.90 2.61
CA ASN A 38 -15.06 -0.95 3.21
C ASN A 38 -16.10 -0.62 2.14
N TRP A 39 -16.97 -1.57 1.81
CA TRP A 39 -18.05 -1.35 0.85
C TRP A 39 -19.37 -1.95 1.36
N LYS A 40 -20.48 -1.60 0.71
CA LYS A 40 -21.77 -2.26 0.94
C LYS A 40 -22.03 -3.25 -0.18
N ASP A 41 -22.44 -4.47 0.17
CA ASP A 41 -22.89 -5.44 -0.82
C ASP A 41 -24.30 -5.12 -1.34
N LYS A 42 -24.78 -5.92 -2.31
CA LYS A 42 -26.10 -5.74 -2.93
C LYS A 42 -27.26 -5.92 -1.94
N SER A 43 -27.03 -6.60 -0.82
CA SER A 43 -27.99 -6.80 0.27
C SER A 43 -27.99 -5.64 1.27
N GLY A 44 -27.13 -4.63 1.07
CA GLY A 44 -26.99 -3.46 1.93
C GLY A 44 -26.14 -3.69 3.18
N VAL A 45 -25.53 -4.87 3.32
CA VAL A 45 -24.67 -5.23 4.45
C VAL A 45 -23.28 -4.63 4.21
N LYS A 46 -22.69 -4.05 5.26
CA LYS A 46 -21.30 -3.56 5.21
C LYS A 46 -20.35 -4.75 5.17
N GLN A 47 -19.42 -4.72 4.24
CA GLN A 47 -18.34 -5.69 4.09
C GLN A 47 -17.01 -4.97 4.28
N GLU A 48 -16.06 -5.68 4.89
CA GLU A 48 -14.71 -5.22 5.13
C GLU A 48 -13.74 -6.28 4.58
N LYS A 49 -12.76 -5.86 3.77
CA LYS A 49 -11.71 -6.73 3.28
C LYS A 49 -10.38 -6.02 3.40
N THR A 50 -9.43 -6.68 4.06
CA THR A 50 -8.05 -6.21 4.17
C THR A 50 -7.18 -6.96 3.16
N GLU A 51 -6.38 -6.21 2.42
CA GLU A 51 -5.36 -6.68 1.47
C GLU A 51 -3.97 -6.24 1.90
#